data_AF-A0A9P1BKG9-F1
#
_entry.id   AF-A0A9P1BKG9-F1
#
_cell.length_a   1.000
_cell.length_b   1.000
_cell.length_c   1.000
_cell.angle_alpha   90.00
_cell.angle_beta   90.00
_cell.angle_gamma   90.00
#
_symmetry.space_group_name_H-M   'P 1'
#
loop_
_entity.id
_entity.type
_entity.pdbx_description
1 polymer ?
#
loop_
_entity_poly.entity_id
_entity_poly.type
_entity_poly.pdbx_seq_one_letter_code
_entity_poly.pdbx_strand_id
1 'polypeptide(L)'
;MAFVPCLWQPLQEAALQTRRESEGSTRSLSVRGGASLGVESQHPQFRGLRSVVVSGFLLSAFSRGRERARRRRSTVCRRAIDTFLVPGPKIDVGKLAMAVAPLAAHIDISCLVFFSLGVKPEIISAVAGGSLGIHGMCPVYIVDCYGVIGWDKKEKKNVEMMEEGRGSEYGCPGGQGGEGVVVVAFRGKQHGGEDGGTHMVVKAHGKAKLEAAASGVSYGGYAKACYKLEHSGDLVPIDEFVVSSSTSSAIVSFDGDDAEEVAASAAKQLPAKANAAGYFPCFCRGYNKYMADGVEPEAFASGGLDGVPLFGMFAHGELGPSKGVPVAVASGEAPETGHDVHSSTSILALYA
;
A
#
# COMPACT_ATOMS: atom_id res chain seq x y z
N MET A 1 -15.21 4.15 44.11
CA MET A 1 -14.95 4.76 42.79
C MET A 1 -15.75 3.98 41.76
N ALA A 2 -16.64 4.69 41.05
CA ALA A 2 -17.70 4.10 40.24
C ALA A 2 -17.23 3.71 38.84
N PHE A 3 -17.72 2.57 38.36
CA PHE A 3 -17.64 2.11 36.98
C PHE A 3 -18.60 2.92 36.10
N VAL A 4 -18.12 3.40 34.95
CA VAL A 4 -18.95 4.04 33.91
C VAL A 4 -19.01 3.11 32.69
N PRO A 5 -20.18 2.65 32.25
CA PRO A 5 -20.31 1.82 31.04
C PRO A 5 -20.75 2.62 29.80
N CYS A 6 -20.28 2.14 28.63
CA CYS A 6 -20.92 2.17 27.31
C CYS A 6 -21.36 3.51 26.67
N LEU A 7 -20.58 3.97 25.67
CA LEU A 7 -20.95 5.00 24.68
C LEU A 7 -21.19 4.44 23.26
N TRP A 8 -21.47 3.14 23.11
CA TRP A 8 -21.57 2.48 21.79
C TRP A 8 -22.99 2.35 21.20
N GLN A 9 -24.04 2.75 21.92
CA GLN A 9 -25.43 2.66 21.44
C GLN A 9 -25.96 3.87 20.63
N PRO A 10 -25.60 5.15 20.93
CA PRO A 10 -26.23 6.29 20.25
C PRO A 10 -25.90 6.41 18.75
N LEU A 11 -24.79 5.82 18.29
CA LEU A 11 -24.34 5.92 16.88
C LEU A 11 -25.05 4.94 15.94
N GLN A 12 -25.59 3.82 16.44
CA GLN A 12 -26.35 2.88 15.62
C GLN A 12 -27.80 3.37 15.37
N GLU A 13 -28.38 4.13 16.31
CA GLU A 13 -29.75 4.65 16.16
C GLU A 13 -29.80 5.82 15.15
N ALA A 14 -28.80 6.69 15.14
CA ALA A 14 -28.72 7.80 14.18
C ALA A 14 -28.61 7.34 12.70
N ALA A 15 -27.94 6.21 12.45
CA ALA A 15 -27.79 5.62 11.11
C ALA A 15 -29.04 4.86 10.63
N LEU A 16 -29.89 4.39 11.55
CA LEU A 16 -31.16 3.73 11.21
C LEU A 16 -32.29 4.73 10.96
N GLN A 17 -32.25 5.91 11.58
CA GLN A 17 -33.26 6.96 11.40
C GLN A 17 -33.14 7.66 10.05
N THR A 18 -31.92 7.96 9.58
CA THR A 18 -31.67 8.54 8.25
C THR A 18 -32.06 7.60 7.11
N ARG A 19 -32.05 6.27 7.34
CA ARG A 19 -32.47 5.29 6.34
C ARG A 19 -34.00 5.26 6.17
N ARG A 20 -34.76 5.39 7.25
CA ARG A 20 -36.24 5.40 7.21
C ARG A 20 -36.82 6.65 6.55
N GLU A 21 -36.12 7.78 6.58
CA GLU A 21 -36.57 9.01 5.92
C GLU A 21 -36.34 8.98 4.40
N SER A 22 -35.38 8.19 3.91
CA SER A 22 -35.09 8.06 2.47
C SER A 22 -36.03 7.10 1.72
N GLU A 23 -36.72 6.20 2.42
CA GLU A 23 -37.65 5.22 1.83
C GLU A 23 -39.12 5.71 1.78
N GLY A 24 -39.40 6.92 2.30
CA GLY A 24 -40.75 7.49 2.38
C GLY A 24 -41.15 8.45 1.26
N SER A 25 -40.34 8.64 0.21
CA SER A 25 -40.61 9.65 -0.84
C SER A 25 -40.67 9.04 -2.23
N THR A 26 -41.76 8.33 -2.52
CA THR A 26 -42.18 8.05 -3.91
C THR A 26 -43.68 8.31 -4.13
N ARG A 27 -43.91 9.42 -4.85
CA ARG A 27 -44.98 9.70 -5.84
C ARG A 27 -46.44 9.91 -5.38
N SER A 28 -46.92 11.13 -5.63
CA SER A 28 -48.28 11.40 -6.09
C SER A 28 -48.24 12.10 -7.45
N LEU A 29 -48.64 11.39 -8.51
CA LEU A 29 -49.03 11.99 -9.80
C LEU A 29 -50.34 11.30 -10.21
N SER A 30 -51.38 12.11 -10.34
CA SER A 30 -52.74 11.71 -10.68
C SER A 30 -52.86 11.46 -12.18
N VAL A 31 -53.52 10.38 -12.55
CA VAL A 31 -54.14 10.20 -13.87
C VAL A 31 -55.52 9.60 -13.66
N ARG A 32 -56.52 10.27 -14.25
CA ARG A 32 -57.94 9.92 -14.27
C ARG A 32 -58.26 8.89 -15.36
N GLY A 33 -59.26 8.06 -15.07
CA GLY A 33 -60.20 7.44 -16.02
C GLY A 33 -59.70 6.15 -16.68
N GLY A 34 -60.46 5.06 -16.80
CA GLY A 34 -61.86 4.77 -16.49
C GLY A 34 -62.21 3.35 -17.01
N ALA A 35 -63.43 2.90 -16.66
CA ALA A 35 -64.15 1.67 -17.10
C ALA A 35 -63.55 0.31 -16.67
N SER A 36 -64.08 -0.38 -15.65
CA SER A 36 -65.38 -1.08 -15.48
C SER A 36 -65.46 -2.45 -16.16
N LEU A 37 -65.75 -3.47 -15.34
CA LEU A 37 -66.36 -4.80 -15.53
C LEU A 37 -65.63 -5.71 -14.49
N GLY A 38 -66.18 -6.08 -13.33
CA GLY A 38 -67.52 -6.58 -13.06
C GLY A 38 -67.48 -8.11 -13.14
N VAL A 39 -67.45 -8.81 -12.01
CA VAL A 39 -68.14 -10.08 -11.70
C VAL A 39 -67.85 -10.47 -10.23
N GLU A 40 -68.94 -10.69 -9.50
CA GLU A 40 -69.04 -11.21 -8.14
C GLU A 40 -68.66 -12.70 -8.05
N SER A 41 -68.12 -13.15 -6.91
CA SER A 41 -68.83 -14.09 -6.02
C SER A 41 -67.99 -14.55 -4.82
N GLN A 42 -68.63 -14.42 -3.65
CA GLN A 42 -68.71 -15.37 -2.53
C GLN A 42 -67.45 -15.77 -1.70
N HIS A 43 -67.49 -15.32 -0.43
CA HIS A 43 -66.89 -15.85 0.81
C HIS A 43 -67.21 -17.36 1.08
N PRO A 44 -66.71 -18.01 2.19
CA PRO A 44 -65.49 -17.85 3.00
C PRO A 44 -64.77 -19.20 3.33
N GLN A 45 -63.67 -19.10 4.09
CA GLN A 45 -62.96 -20.13 4.88
C GLN A 45 -61.98 -21.06 4.16
N PHE A 46 -60.68 -20.93 4.49
CA PHE A 46 -59.85 -22.05 5.00
C PHE A 46 -58.57 -21.48 5.64
N ARG A 47 -58.40 -21.74 6.94
CA ARG A 47 -57.13 -21.61 7.66
C ARG A 47 -56.26 -22.82 7.30
N GLY A 48 -54.95 -22.60 7.14
CA GLY A 48 -53.96 -23.66 7.40
C GLY A 48 -52.78 -23.75 6.43
N LEU A 49 -51.62 -23.27 6.88
CA LEU A 49 -50.31 -23.91 6.76
C LEU A 49 -49.86 -24.43 5.37
N ARG A 50 -48.93 -23.71 4.74
CA ARG A 50 -47.57 -24.16 4.32
C ARG A 50 -46.98 -23.20 3.27
N SER A 51 -46.21 -22.22 3.73
CA SER A 51 -45.31 -21.40 2.91
C SER A 51 -43.87 -21.68 3.33
N VAL A 52 -43.28 -22.75 2.78
CA VAL A 52 -41.83 -23.00 2.81
C VAL A 52 -41.52 -23.84 1.58
N VAL A 53 -41.28 -23.23 0.40
CA VAL A 53 -40.31 -23.66 -0.63
C VAL A 53 -40.24 -22.57 -1.73
N VAL A 54 -39.75 -21.36 -1.42
CA VAL A 54 -39.31 -20.42 -2.49
C VAL A 54 -37.97 -19.71 -2.14
N SER A 55 -37.41 -19.94 -0.94
CA SER A 55 -36.20 -19.22 -0.51
C SER A 55 -34.87 -19.92 -0.85
N GLY A 56 -34.89 -21.15 -1.38
CA GLY A 56 -33.66 -21.93 -1.65
C GLY A 56 -33.00 -21.71 -3.01
N PHE A 57 -33.75 -21.28 -4.04
CA PHE A 57 -33.23 -21.16 -5.40
C PHE A 57 -32.65 -19.78 -5.74
N LEU A 58 -33.04 -18.73 -5.02
CA LEU A 58 -32.50 -17.38 -5.23
C LEU A 58 -31.14 -17.15 -4.52
N LEU A 59 -30.84 -17.88 -3.44
CA LEU A 59 -29.55 -17.80 -2.73
C LEU A 59 -28.42 -18.58 -3.43
N SER A 60 -28.73 -19.63 -4.20
CA SER A 60 -27.73 -20.38 -4.98
C SER A 60 -27.36 -19.69 -6.30
N ALA A 61 -28.29 -18.94 -6.90
CA ALA A 61 -28.04 -18.14 -8.10
C ALA A 61 -27.23 -16.87 -7.81
N PHE A 62 -27.44 -16.22 -6.66
CA PHE A 62 -26.66 -15.04 -6.24
C PHE A 62 -25.24 -15.37 -5.80
N SER A 63 -25.00 -16.51 -5.15
CA SER A 63 -23.66 -16.96 -4.76
C SER A 63 -22.83 -17.37 -5.97
N ARG A 64 -23.39 -18.12 -6.92
CA ARG A 64 -22.71 -18.47 -8.19
C ARG A 64 -22.52 -17.27 -9.12
N GLY A 65 -23.42 -16.29 -9.09
CA GLY A 65 -23.29 -15.03 -9.83
C GLY A 65 -22.17 -14.14 -9.28
N ARG A 66 -22.05 -14.01 -7.96
CA ARG A 66 -20.91 -13.33 -7.31
C ARG A 66 -19.59 -14.03 -7.60
N GLU A 67 -19.56 -15.36 -7.57
CA GLU A 67 -18.33 -16.12 -7.82
C GLU A 67 -17.88 -16.07 -9.30
N ARG A 68 -18.82 -16.06 -10.25
CA ARG A 68 -18.53 -15.81 -11.68
C ARG A 68 -18.13 -14.36 -11.97
N ALA A 69 -18.72 -13.37 -11.30
CA ALA A 69 -18.31 -11.97 -11.41
C ALA A 69 -16.93 -11.71 -10.77
N ARG A 70 -16.59 -12.43 -9.68
CA ARG A 70 -15.28 -12.40 -9.03
C ARG A 70 -14.20 -13.07 -9.90
N ARG A 71 -14.54 -14.17 -10.58
CA ARG A 71 -13.64 -14.85 -11.54
C ARG A 71 -13.45 -14.10 -12.86
N ARG A 72 -14.41 -13.27 -13.30
CA ARG A 72 -14.30 -12.48 -14.55
C ARG A 72 -13.60 -11.12 -14.42
N ARG A 73 -13.27 -10.66 -13.19
CA ARG A 73 -12.51 -9.42 -12.97
C ARG A 73 -11.00 -9.63 -12.76
N SER A 74 -10.48 -10.87 -12.82
CA SER A 74 -9.05 -11.16 -12.55
C SER A 74 -8.17 -11.23 -13.81
N THR A 75 -8.54 -10.52 -14.88
CA THR A 75 -7.66 -10.29 -16.05
C THR A 75 -6.93 -8.94 -15.98
N VAL A 76 -6.93 -8.28 -14.81
CA VAL A 76 -6.07 -7.13 -14.57
C VAL A 76 -4.65 -7.66 -14.38
N CYS A 77 -3.76 -7.27 -15.29
CA CYS A 77 -2.32 -7.53 -15.31
C CYS A 77 -1.75 -7.60 -13.88
N ARG A 78 -1.49 -8.82 -13.38
CA ARG A 78 -1.05 -9.03 -12.00
C ARG A 78 0.44 -8.70 -11.91
N ARG A 79 0.76 -7.41 -11.75
CA ARG A 79 2.10 -6.97 -11.35
C ARG A 79 2.45 -7.62 -10.01
N ALA A 80 3.70 -8.04 -9.83
CA ALA A 80 4.16 -8.63 -8.57
C ALA A 80 4.16 -7.60 -7.42
N ILE A 81 4.31 -6.33 -7.76
CA ILE A 81 4.23 -5.20 -6.83
C ILE A 81 3.20 -4.20 -7.36
N ASP A 82 2.26 -3.80 -6.50
CA ASP A 82 1.33 -2.70 -6.73
C ASP A 82 1.66 -1.60 -5.73
N THR A 83 1.87 -0.38 -6.20
CA THR A 83 2.25 0.75 -5.34
C THR A 83 1.58 2.04 -5.76
N PHE A 84 1.33 2.90 -4.78
CA PHE A 84 0.82 4.26 -4.99
C PHE A 84 1.06 5.15 -3.78
N LEU A 85 1.06 6.45 -4.05
CA LEU A 85 1.08 7.50 -3.05
C LEU A 85 -0.35 7.98 -2.76
N VAL A 86 -0.63 8.17 -1.47
CA VAL A 86 -1.76 8.98 -0.99
C VAL A 86 -1.18 10.29 -0.48
N PRO A 87 -1.19 11.38 -1.28
CA PRO A 87 -0.55 12.63 -0.89
C PRO A 87 -1.51 13.57 -0.14
N GLY A 88 -0.91 14.52 0.56
CA GLY A 88 -1.56 15.77 0.95
C GLY A 88 -1.90 15.85 2.43
N PRO A 89 -2.12 17.07 2.93
CA PRO A 89 -2.26 17.32 4.35
C PRO A 89 -3.52 16.63 4.90
N LYS A 90 -3.46 16.29 6.19
CA LYS A 90 -4.55 15.71 6.98
C LYS A 90 -5.04 14.38 6.41
N ILE A 91 -4.13 13.43 6.20
CA ILE A 91 -4.53 12.06 5.87
C ILE A 91 -5.26 11.46 7.06
N ASP A 92 -6.56 11.24 6.90
CA ASP A 92 -7.41 10.58 7.89
C ASP A 92 -7.72 9.13 7.49
N VAL A 93 -8.41 8.42 8.39
CA VAL A 93 -8.82 7.02 8.21
C VAL A 93 -9.69 6.86 6.96
N GLY A 94 -10.59 7.80 6.67
CA GLY A 94 -11.51 7.70 5.54
C GLY A 94 -10.80 7.81 4.19
N LYS A 95 -9.95 8.84 4.04
CA LYS A 95 -9.16 9.08 2.83
C LYS A 95 -8.24 7.90 2.53
N LEU A 96 -7.52 7.41 3.55
CA LEU A 96 -6.62 6.28 3.38
C LEU A 96 -7.37 4.97 3.14
N ALA A 97 -8.48 4.71 3.84
CA ALA A 97 -9.32 3.52 3.60
C ALA A 97 -9.87 3.49 2.18
N MET A 98 -10.34 4.61 1.64
CA MET A 98 -10.83 4.67 0.26
C MET A 98 -9.72 4.34 -0.75
N ALA A 99 -8.51 4.84 -0.52
CA ALA A 99 -7.38 4.58 -1.41
C ALA A 99 -6.91 3.11 -1.35
N VAL A 100 -6.96 2.48 -0.17
CA VAL A 100 -6.49 1.11 0.08
C VAL A 100 -7.57 0.06 -0.18
N ALA A 101 -8.85 0.41 -0.15
CA ALA A 101 -9.97 -0.53 -0.35
C ALA A 101 -9.86 -1.42 -1.60
N PRO A 102 -9.37 -0.94 -2.77
CA PRO A 102 -9.16 -1.80 -3.93
C PRO A 102 -8.17 -2.94 -3.67
N LEU A 103 -7.15 -2.74 -2.82
CA LEU A 103 -6.19 -3.78 -2.44
C LEU A 103 -6.86 -4.88 -1.61
N ALA A 104 -7.72 -4.53 -0.65
CA ALA A 104 -8.43 -5.49 0.21
C ALA A 104 -9.30 -6.50 -0.57
N ALA A 105 -9.66 -6.19 -1.83
CA ALA A 105 -10.41 -7.10 -2.67
C ALA A 105 -9.58 -8.26 -3.26
N HIS A 106 -8.25 -8.20 -3.16
CA HIS A 106 -7.33 -9.16 -3.74
C HIS A 106 -6.89 -10.23 -2.72
N ILE A 107 -7.05 -11.50 -3.10
CA ILE A 107 -6.68 -12.66 -2.25
C ILE A 107 -5.19 -13.00 -2.38
N ASP A 108 -4.51 -12.43 -3.38
CA ASP A 108 -3.11 -12.71 -3.74
C ASP A 108 -2.08 -11.77 -3.08
N ILE A 109 -2.49 -10.91 -2.13
CA ILE A 109 -1.56 -10.04 -1.41
C ILE A 109 -0.82 -10.87 -0.37
N SER A 110 0.51 -10.88 -0.48
CA SER A 110 1.39 -11.59 0.44
C SER A 110 1.89 -10.70 1.58
N CYS A 111 2.09 -9.39 1.34
CA CYS A 111 2.50 -8.43 2.36
C CYS A 111 2.08 -7.00 1.95
N LEU A 112 1.73 -6.17 2.94
CA LEU A 112 1.59 -4.72 2.77
C LEU A 112 2.65 -3.97 3.58
N VAL A 113 3.26 -2.97 2.95
CA VAL A 113 4.15 -2.01 3.61
C VAL A 113 3.61 -0.61 3.40
N PHE A 114 3.52 0.16 4.48
CA PHE A 114 3.13 1.56 4.46
C PHE A 114 4.33 2.42 4.85
N PHE A 115 4.88 3.19 3.91
CA PHE A 115 5.86 4.24 4.23
C PHE A 115 5.12 5.54 4.51
N SER A 116 5.26 6.06 5.72
CA SER A 116 4.50 7.20 6.23
C SER A 116 5.42 8.39 6.45
N LEU A 117 4.98 9.56 5.98
CA LEU A 117 5.56 10.86 6.30
C LEU A 117 4.45 11.72 6.94
N GLY A 118 4.65 12.12 8.19
CA GLY A 118 3.72 13.02 8.89
C GLY A 118 2.34 12.41 9.21
N VAL A 119 2.13 11.11 8.96
CA VAL A 119 0.89 10.41 9.30
C VAL A 119 1.10 9.46 10.45
N LYS A 120 0.25 9.59 11.47
CA LYS A 120 0.29 8.76 12.68
C LYS A 120 0.08 7.27 12.36
N PRO A 121 0.92 6.36 12.87
CA PRO A 121 0.78 4.92 12.67
C PRO A 121 -0.60 4.38 13.07
N GLU A 122 -1.26 4.98 14.05
CA GLU A 122 -2.60 4.59 14.52
C GLU A 122 -3.67 4.82 13.45
N ILE A 123 -3.52 5.82 12.58
CA ILE A 123 -4.44 6.06 11.46
C ILE A 123 -4.32 4.91 10.46
N ILE A 124 -3.09 4.51 10.15
CA ILE A 124 -2.80 3.41 9.22
C ILE A 124 -3.27 2.08 9.81
N SER A 125 -3.02 1.86 11.11
CA SER A 125 -3.53 0.71 11.86
C SER A 125 -5.06 0.67 11.86
N ALA A 126 -5.76 1.78 12.07
CA ALA A 126 -7.22 1.83 12.01
C ALA A 126 -7.79 1.44 10.62
N VAL A 127 -7.07 1.75 9.54
CA VAL A 127 -7.44 1.36 8.18
C VAL A 127 -7.17 -0.12 7.91
N ALA A 128 -5.93 -0.58 8.10
CA ALA A 128 -5.53 -1.95 7.79
C ALA A 128 -6.09 -2.98 8.80
N GLY A 129 -6.20 -2.57 10.05
CA GLY A 129 -6.76 -3.28 11.20
C GLY A 129 -8.28 -3.30 11.17
N GLY A 130 -8.87 -2.11 11.32
CA GLY A 130 -10.30 -1.92 11.53
C GLY A 130 -11.11 -1.92 10.23
N SER A 131 -10.99 -0.86 9.43
CA SER A 131 -11.91 -0.61 8.31
C SER A 131 -11.85 -1.67 7.21
N LEU A 132 -10.67 -2.22 6.94
CA LEU A 132 -10.45 -3.16 5.84
C LEU A 132 -10.12 -4.58 6.28
N GLY A 133 -9.70 -4.79 7.54
CA GLY A 133 -9.38 -6.14 8.07
C GLY A 133 -8.22 -6.85 7.37
N ILE A 134 -7.34 -6.11 6.68
CA ILE A 134 -6.28 -6.66 5.83
C ILE A 134 -5.19 -7.38 6.65
N HIS A 135 -4.94 -6.92 7.87
CA HIS A 135 -4.01 -7.57 8.80
C HIS A 135 -4.37 -9.03 9.09
N GLY A 136 -5.65 -9.43 8.97
CA GLY A 136 -6.08 -10.83 9.08
C GLY A 136 -5.79 -11.68 7.83
N MET A 137 -5.38 -11.05 6.73
CA MET A 137 -5.14 -11.71 5.43
C MET A 137 -3.66 -11.83 5.10
N CYS A 138 -2.84 -10.84 5.48
CA CYS A 138 -1.41 -10.80 5.21
C CYS A 138 -0.67 -9.97 6.28
N PRO A 139 0.65 -10.16 6.46
CA PRO A 139 1.48 -9.26 7.22
C PRO A 139 1.35 -7.80 6.75
N VAL A 140 1.27 -6.89 7.72
CA VAL A 140 1.20 -5.45 7.49
C VAL A 140 2.31 -4.77 8.29
N TYR A 141 3.19 -4.07 7.59
CA TYR A 141 4.25 -3.27 8.19
C TYR A 141 3.99 -1.78 7.97
N ILE A 142 4.24 -1.00 9.01
CA ILE A 142 4.08 0.46 8.99
C ILE A 142 5.43 1.07 9.34
N VAL A 143 5.89 2.00 8.51
CA VAL A 143 7.19 2.63 8.61
C VAL A 143 6.99 4.13 8.75
N ASP A 144 7.51 4.71 9.82
CA ASP A 144 7.55 6.16 9.99
C ASP A 144 8.88 6.70 9.47
N CYS A 145 8.81 7.57 8.45
CA CYS A 145 9.95 7.94 7.60
C CYS A 145 10.27 9.44 7.71
N TYR A 146 11.50 9.80 7.33
CA TYR A 146 11.92 11.20 7.17
C TYR A 146 11.44 11.82 5.85
N GLY A 147 11.02 10.98 4.91
CA GLY A 147 10.51 11.37 3.62
C GLY A 147 10.04 10.13 2.87
N VAL A 148 9.26 10.34 1.81
CA VAL A 148 8.74 9.30 0.95
C VAL A 148 8.85 9.70 -0.51
N ILE A 149 9.00 8.69 -1.38
CA ILE A 149 8.83 8.83 -2.82
C ILE A 149 7.78 7.83 -3.27
N GLY A 150 6.79 8.28 -4.04
CA GLY A 150 5.72 7.42 -4.48
C GLY A 150 5.00 7.90 -5.73
N TRP A 151 4.33 6.96 -6.39
CA TRP A 151 3.53 7.23 -7.59
C TRP A 151 2.17 7.86 -7.26
N ASP A 152 1.98 9.12 -7.63
CA ASP A 152 0.66 9.77 -7.58
C ASP A 152 -0.20 9.28 -8.74
N LYS A 153 -1.22 8.49 -8.43
CA LYS A 153 -2.15 7.92 -9.43
C LYS A 153 -2.95 8.99 -10.19
N LYS A 154 -3.24 10.14 -9.56
CA LYS A 154 -4.04 11.21 -10.15
C LYS A 154 -3.19 12.00 -11.14
N GLU A 155 -2.01 12.42 -10.71
CA GLU A 155 -1.09 13.23 -11.52
C GLU A 155 -0.24 12.36 -12.48
N LYS A 156 -0.29 11.03 -12.33
CA LYS A 156 0.45 10.04 -13.12
C LYS A 156 1.95 10.33 -13.18
N LYS A 157 2.51 10.66 -12.02
CA LYS A 157 3.94 10.94 -11.86
C LYS A 157 4.45 10.47 -10.51
N ASN A 158 5.75 10.28 -10.42
CA ASN A 158 6.43 10.06 -9.16
C ASN A 158 6.58 11.40 -8.42
N VAL A 159 6.30 11.39 -7.12
CA VAL A 159 6.33 12.58 -6.25
C VAL A 159 7.20 12.27 -5.04
N GLU A 160 8.09 13.21 -4.72
CA GLU A 160 8.94 13.19 -3.54
C GLU A 160 8.37 14.13 -2.48
N MET A 161 8.42 13.71 -1.22
CA MET A 161 8.09 14.55 -0.06
C MET A 161 9.05 14.24 1.07
N MET A 162 9.47 15.26 1.81
CA MET A 162 10.44 15.13 2.89
C MET A 162 10.04 16.04 4.04
N GLU A 163 10.38 15.66 5.27
CA GLU A 163 10.17 16.48 6.47
C GLU A 163 10.76 17.88 6.29
N GLU A 164 10.07 18.87 6.86
CA GLU A 164 10.51 20.27 6.78
C GLU A 164 11.89 20.42 7.43
N GLY A 165 12.81 21.05 6.71
CA GLY A 165 14.18 21.29 7.17
C GLY A 165 15.10 20.06 7.16
N ARG A 166 14.62 18.85 6.85
CA ARG A 166 15.48 17.65 6.86
C ARG A 166 16.58 17.73 5.81
N GLY A 167 17.83 17.50 6.24
CA GLY A 167 19.03 17.65 5.42
C GLY A 167 19.80 18.95 5.71
N SER A 168 19.13 19.96 6.29
CA SER A 168 19.77 21.23 6.64
C SER A 168 20.86 21.09 7.70
N GLU A 169 20.73 20.10 8.57
CA GLU A 169 21.73 19.76 9.58
C GLU A 169 23.05 19.24 8.97
N TYR A 170 23.08 18.95 7.67
CA TYR A 170 24.27 18.58 6.90
C TYR A 170 24.70 19.66 5.89
N GLY A 171 24.11 20.86 5.97
CA GLY A 171 24.42 21.98 5.08
C GLY A 171 23.64 21.99 3.75
N CYS A 172 22.63 21.14 3.58
CA CYS A 172 21.73 21.18 2.43
C CYS A 172 20.59 22.21 2.62
N PRO A 173 19.80 22.54 1.58
CA PRO A 173 18.67 23.46 1.71
C PRO A 173 17.58 23.02 2.72
N GLY A 174 17.40 21.71 2.93
CA GLY A 174 16.37 21.15 3.81
C GLY A 174 15.07 20.82 3.06
N GLY A 175 14.32 19.81 3.52
CA GLY A 175 13.04 19.44 2.91
C GLY A 175 11.97 20.53 3.05
N GLN A 176 11.00 20.52 2.13
CA GLN A 176 9.90 21.51 2.10
C GLN A 176 8.72 21.17 3.02
N GLY A 177 8.77 20.03 3.71
CA GLY A 177 7.63 19.50 4.45
C GLY A 177 6.62 18.78 3.55
N GLY A 178 5.69 18.08 4.19
CA GLY A 178 4.64 17.33 3.51
C GLY A 178 4.05 16.24 4.38
N GLU A 179 2.91 15.72 3.95
CA GLU A 179 2.28 14.54 4.54
C GLU A 179 1.90 13.57 3.42
N GLY A 180 2.18 12.29 3.64
CA GLY A 180 1.95 11.28 2.62
C GLY A 180 2.10 9.85 3.13
N VAL A 181 1.38 8.93 2.51
CA VAL A 181 1.56 7.49 2.72
C VAL A 181 1.78 6.81 1.38
N VAL A 182 2.93 6.17 1.23
CA VAL A 182 3.19 5.25 0.10
C VAL A 182 2.75 3.86 0.54
N VAL A 183 1.83 3.28 -0.22
CA VAL A 183 1.31 1.93 0.01
C VAL A 183 1.96 1.00 -0.98
N VAL A 184 2.64 -0.03 -0.49
CA VAL A 184 3.29 -1.05 -1.31
C VAL A 184 2.67 -2.41 -1.01
N ALA A 185 2.06 -3.02 -2.02
CA ALA A 185 1.47 -4.34 -1.94
C ALA A 185 2.32 -5.34 -2.72
N PHE A 186 2.93 -6.27 -1.99
CA PHE A 186 3.61 -7.42 -2.56
C PHE A 186 2.58 -8.52 -2.80
N ARG A 187 2.64 -9.16 -3.97
CA ARG A 187 1.71 -10.21 -4.40
C ARG A 187 2.47 -11.50 -4.71
N GLY A 188 1.87 -12.64 -4.41
CA GLY A 188 2.46 -13.95 -4.73
C GLY A 188 2.18 -15.01 -3.68
N LYS A 189 2.80 -16.19 -3.86
CA LYS A 189 2.75 -17.26 -2.85
C LYS A 189 3.63 -16.85 -1.65
N GLN A 190 3.07 -17.06 -0.46
CA GLN A 190 3.51 -16.64 0.88
C GLN A 190 5.01 -16.34 1.08
N HIS A 191 5.26 -15.25 1.81
CA HIS A 191 6.51 -15.01 2.53
C HIS A 191 6.67 -16.07 3.63
N GLY A 192 7.84 -16.72 3.68
CA GLY A 192 8.17 -17.72 4.70
C GLY A 192 8.73 -19.06 4.19
N GLY A 193 8.98 -19.21 2.89
CA GLY A 193 9.70 -20.36 2.34
C GLY A 193 11.18 -20.04 2.08
N GLU A 194 12.06 -20.98 2.38
CA GLU A 194 13.52 -20.95 2.18
C GLU A 194 13.96 -20.67 0.72
N ASP A 195 13.03 -20.68 -0.23
CA ASP A 195 13.28 -20.54 -1.67
C ASP A 195 13.17 -19.08 -2.21
N GLY A 196 12.75 -18.12 -1.37
CA GLY A 196 12.59 -16.72 -1.78
C GLY A 196 13.78 -15.86 -1.33
N GLY A 197 14.46 -15.19 -2.26
CA GLY A 197 15.50 -14.22 -1.91
C GLY A 197 14.93 -13.12 -1.01
N THR A 198 15.74 -12.62 -0.08
CA THR A 198 15.43 -11.36 0.60
C THR A 198 15.37 -10.24 -0.44
N HIS A 199 14.34 -9.37 -0.41
CA HIS A 199 14.28 -8.21 -1.30
C HIS A 199 14.46 -6.93 -0.51
N MET A 200 13.55 -6.62 0.41
CA MET A 200 13.58 -5.34 1.13
C MET A 200 13.81 -5.55 2.61
N VAL A 201 14.68 -4.74 3.20
CA VAL A 201 14.94 -4.70 4.64
C VAL A 201 14.81 -3.27 5.13
N VAL A 202 13.99 -3.07 6.16
CA VAL A 202 13.84 -1.76 6.80
C VAL A 202 14.11 -1.92 8.28
N LYS A 203 15.00 -1.07 8.81
CA LYS A 203 15.41 -1.09 10.21
C LYS A 203 14.96 0.19 10.91
N ALA A 204 14.55 0.10 12.17
CA ALA A 204 14.28 1.25 13.01
C ALA A 204 15.59 1.86 13.52
N HIS A 205 15.74 3.18 13.33
CA HIS A 205 16.92 3.92 13.76
C HIS A 205 17.09 3.87 15.28
N GLY A 206 18.33 3.66 15.74
CA GLY A 206 18.69 3.71 17.17
C GLY A 206 18.32 2.49 18.02
N LYS A 207 17.76 1.42 17.44
CA LYS A 207 17.40 0.18 18.19
C LYS A 207 17.97 -1.11 17.61
N ALA A 208 18.14 -1.19 16.30
CA ALA A 208 18.65 -2.41 15.67
C ALA A 208 20.16 -2.56 15.94
N LYS A 209 20.56 -3.72 16.48
CA LYS A 209 21.96 -4.14 16.40
C LYS A 209 22.27 -4.42 14.92
N LEU A 210 23.45 -3.97 14.48
CA LEU A 210 23.95 -4.21 13.14
C LEU A 210 24.32 -5.70 12.99
N GLU A 211 23.34 -6.51 12.62
CA GLU A 211 23.57 -7.88 12.17
C GLU A 211 23.59 -7.88 10.64
N ALA A 212 24.64 -8.51 10.07
CA ALA A 212 24.72 -8.74 8.64
C ALA A 212 23.50 -9.54 8.20
N ALA A 213 22.85 -9.13 7.12
CA ALA A 213 21.71 -9.86 6.59
C ALA A 213 22.11 -11.31 6.34
N ALA A 214 21.33 -12.27 6.86
CA ALA A 214 21.50 -13.68 6.53
C ALA A 214 21.33 -13.82 5.00
N SER A 215 22.43 -14.15 4.31
CA SER A 215 22.58 -14.49 2.88
C SER A 215 21.49 -14.02 1.90
N GLY A 216 21.86 -13.19 0.91
CA GLY A 216 21.00 -12.72 -0.18
C GLY A 216 21.00 -11.19 -0.32
N VAL A 217 20.67 -10.64 -1.50
CA VAL A 217 20.69 -9.18 -1.70
C VAL A 217 19.55 -8.53 -0.93
N SER A 218 19.89 -7.87 0.16
CA SER A 218 18.97 -6.98 0.84
C SER A 218 19.14 -5.57 0.29
N TYR A 219 18.05 -4.91 -0.08
CA TYR A 219 18.05 -3.45 -0.23
C TYR A 219 17.11 -2.78 0.79
N GLY A 220 17.35 -1.52 1.14
CA GLY A 220 16.42 -0.72 1.93
C GLY A 220 17.13 0.33 2.75
N GLY A 221 16.67 0.57 3.99
CA GLY A 221 17.26 1.62 4.80
C GLY A 221 16.71 1.78 6.21
N TYR A 222 17.24 2.78 6.91
CA TYR A 222 16.87 3.11 8.29
C TYR A 222 15.72 4.13 8.35
N ALA A 223 14.64 3.74 9.00
CA ALA A 223 13.45 4.55 9.28
C ALA A 223 13.46 5.12 10.71
N LYS A 224 12.57 6.07 11.04
CA LYS A 224 12.44 6.59 12.41
C LYS A 224 11.90 5.52 13.35
N ALA A 225 10.90 4.78 12.89
CA ALA A 225 10.29 3.67 13.61
C ALA A 225 9.67 2.68 12.65
N CYS A 226 9.65 1.41 13.04
CA CYS A 226 8.96 0.34 12.33
C CYS A 226 7.91 -0.28 13.27
N TYR A 227 6.78 -0.67 12.69
CA TYR A 227 5.70 -1.33 13.40
C TYR A 227 5.19 -2.51 12.59
N LYS A 228 4.77 -3.56 13.29
CA LYS A 228 3.99 -4.67 12.76
C LYS A 228 2.57 -4.57 13.31
N LEU A 229 1.58 -4.75 12.44
CA LEU A 229 0.20 -4.89 12.86
C LEU A 229 -0.09 -6.38 13.05
N GLU A 230 -0.27 -6.80 14.31
CA GLU A 230 -0.58 -8.18 14.65
C GLU A 230 -2.00 -8.56 14.23
N HIS A 231 -2.28 -9.86 14.10
CA HIS A 231 -3.61 -10.38 13.78
C HIS A 231 -4.70 -10.00 14.80
N SER A 232 -4.31 -9.62 16.02
CA SER A 232 -5.21 -9.06 17.04
C SER A 232 -5.68 -7.64 16.72
N GLY A 233 -5.03 -6.95 15.77
CA GLY A 233 -5.19 -5.52 15.52
C GLY A 233 -4.23 -4.66 16.34
N ASP A 234 -3.36 -5.26 17.16
CA ASP A 234 -2.40 -4.53 17.97
C ASP A 234 -1.24 -4.00 17.11
N LEU A 235 -0.92 -2.73 17.30
CA LEU A 235 0.24 -2.10 16.68
C LEU A 235 1.47 -2.32 17.57
N VAL A 236 2.41 -3.13 17.12
CA VAL A 236 3.60 -3.53 17.88
C VAL A 236 4.85 -2.88 17.26
N PRO A 237 5.64 -2.10 18.02
CA PRO A 237 6.92 -1.60 17.53
C PRO A 237 7.91 -2.76 17.35
N ILE A 238 8.66 -2.74 16.25
CA ILE A 238 9.67 -3.74 15.90
C ILE A 238 10.97 -3.06 15.49
N ASP A 239 12.09 -3.76 15.64
CA ASP A 239 13.41 -3.19 15.33
C ASP A 239 13.75 -3.31 13.83
N GLU A 240 13.27 -4.36 13.17
CA GLU A 240 13.43 -4.54 11.72
C GLU A 240 12.35 -5.47 11.15
N PHE A 241 12.14 -5.37 9.84
CA PHE A 241 11.41 -6.38 9.09
C PHE A 241 12.04 -6.62 7.73
N VAL A 242 11.74 -7.80 7.19
CA VAL A 242 12.22 -8.26 5.89
C VAL A 242 11.02 -8.61 5.02
N VAL A 243 11.09 -8.21 3.76
CA VAL A 243 10.16 -8.63 2.71
C VAL A 243 10.92 -9.42 1.66
N SER A 244 10.60 -10.71 1.56
CA SER A 244 11.10 -11.60 0.50
C SER A 244 10.16 -11.61 -0.70
N SER A 245 10.62 -11.92 -1.90
CA SER A 245 9.80 -12.03 -3.10
C SER A 245 10.46 -13.05 -4.04
N SER A 246 9.75 -13.45 -5.07
CA SER A 246 10.31 -14.24 -6.17
C SER A 246 10.41 -13.43 -7.47
N THR A 247 10.14 -12.12 -7.40
CA THR A 247 10.15 -11.22 -8.55
C THR A 247 11.57 -10.99 -9.01
N SER A 248 11.83 -11.09 -10.32
CA SER A 248 13.14 -10.72 -10.86
C SER A 248 13.43 -9.24 -10.58
N SER A 249 14.60 -8.95 -10.04
CA SER A 249 14.99 -7.59 -9.70
C SER A 249 16.43 -7.26 -10.09
N ALA A 250 16.69 -6.00 -10.41
CA ALA A 250 18.02 -5.44 -10.55
C ALA A 250 18.20 -4.35 -9.49
N ILE A 251 19.22 -4.48 -8.65
CA ILE A 251 19.47 -3.58 -7.51
C ILE A 251 20.80 -2.87 -7.73
N VAL A 252 20.82 -1.54 -7.63
CA VAL A 252 22.03 -0.73 -7.78
C VAL A 252 22.15 0.28 -6.64
N SER A 253 23.33 0.33 -6.03
CA SER A 253 23.75 1.38 -5.11
C SER A 253 24.63 2.38 -5.85
N PHE A 254 24.38 3.68 -5.71
CA PHE A 254 25.08 4.72 -6.48
C PHE A 254 25.22 6.02 -5.69
N ASP A 255 26.28 6.79 -5.94
CA ASP A 255 26.72 7.94 -5.13
C ASP A 255 27.14 9.10 -6.03
N GLY A 256 26.45 10.23 -5.95
CA GLY A 256 26.79 11.40 -6.78
C GLY A 256 26.52 11.22 -8.28
N ASP A 257 26.45 9.98 -8.77
CA ASP A 257 26.14 9.58 -10.14
C ASP A 257 24.83 10.19 -10.67
N ASP A 258 24.72 10.27 -11.99
CA ASP A 258 23.53 10.72 -12.66
C ASP A 258 22.41 9.66 -12.60
N ALA A 259 21.22 10.08 -12.17
CA ALA A 259 20.10 9.18 -11.96
C ALA A 259 19.57 8.58 -13.27
N GLU A 260 19.64 9.31 -14.39
CA GLU A 260 19.23 8.84 -15.72
C GLU A 260 20.13 7.70 -16.19
N GLU A 261 21.44 7.87 -16.09
CA GLU A 261 22.42 6.86 -16.48
C GLU A 261 22.30 5.58 -15.64
N VAL A 262 22.11 5.74 -14.33
CA VAL A 262 21.92 4.62 -13.39
C VAL A 262 20.64 3.85 -13.73
N ALA A 263 19.52 4.53 -13.97
CA ALA A 263 18.27 3.89 -14.37
C ALA A 263 18.42 3.14 -15.70
N ALA A 264 19.05 3.77 -16.70
CA ALA A 264 19.27 3.15 -18.00
C ALA A 264 20.17 1.91 -17.91
N SER A 265 21.20 1.96 -17.05
CA SER A 265 22.11 0.84 -16.80
C SER A 265 21.40 -0.33 -16.10
N ALA A 266 20.66 -0.05 -15.03
CA ALA A 266 19.92 -1.06 -14.28
C ALA A 266 18.81 -1.70 -15.12
N ALA A 267 18.10 -0.90 -15.94
CA ALA A 267 17.02 -1.40 -16.79
C ALA A 267 17.51 -2.43 -17.83
N LYS A 268 18.75 -2.30 -18.33
CA LYS A 268 19.36 -3.26 -19.27
C LYS A 268 19.61 -4.64 -18.65
N GLN A 269 19.61 -4.75 -17.33
CA GLN A 269 19.86 -6.02 -16.63
C GLN A 269 18.60 -6.82 -16.35
N LEU A 270 17.42 -6.22 -16.50
CA LEU A 270 16.17 -6.93 -16.30
C LEU A 270 15.81 -7.75 -17.56
N PRO A 271 15.23 -8.96 -17.38
CA PRO A 271 14.76 -9.77 -18.49
C PRO A 271 13.52 -9.19 -19.19
N ALA A 272 12.83 -8.24 -18.55
CA ALA A 272 11.66 -7.55 -19.08
C ALA A 272 11.57 -6.11 -18.55
N LYS A 273 10.67 -5.30 -19.11
CA LYS A 273 10.45 -3.91 -18.66
C LYS A 273 10.01 -3.90 -17.19
N ALA A 274 10.60 -3.00 -16.41
CA ALA A 274 10.22 -2.82 -15.02
C ALA A 274 8.74 -2.44 -14.87
N ASN A 275 8.05 -3.06 -13.91
CA ASN A 275 6.65 -2.82 -13.56
C ASN A 275 6.47 -1.95 -12.30
N ALA A 276 7.53 -1.84 -11.48
CA ALA A 276 7.66 -1.01 -10.28
C ALA A 276 9.15 -0.81 -9.97
N ALA A 277 9.46 0.18 -9.15
CA ALA A 277 10.82 0.41 -8.69
C ALA A 277 10.86 0.89 -7.22
N GLY A 278 11.72 0.27 -6.42
CA GLY A 278 12.05 0.70 -5.07
C GLY A 278 13.16 1.74 -5.10
N TYR A 279 12.98 2.89 -4.44
CA TYR A 279 13.99 3.94 -4.36
C TYR A 279 14.21 4.41 -2.92
N PHE A 280 15.44 4.22 -2.42
CA PHE A 280 15.84 4.54 -1.05
C PHE A 280 16.98 5.56 -1.10
N PRO A 281 16.66 6.85 -1.24
CA PRO A 281 17.67 7.90 -1.27
C PRO A 281 18.18 8.27 0.12
N CYS A 282 19.45 8.64 0.19
CA CYS A 282 19.99 9.49 1.25
C CYS A 282 19.21 10.82 1.29
N PHE A 283 18.99 11.37 2.49
CA PHE A 283 18.35 12.69 2.65
C PHE A 283 19.14 13.83 2.00
N CYS A 284 20.44 13.68 1.74
CA CYS A 284 21.22 14.68 0.98
C CYS A 284 20.94 14.66 -0.54
N ARG A 285 20.12 13.72 -1.02
CA ARG A 285 19.76 13.57 -2.44
C ARG A 285 18.35 14.09 -2.77
N GLY A 286 17.91 13.89 -4.01
CA GLY A 286 16.69 14.52 -4.55
C GLY A 286 16.77 16.05 -4.43
N TYR A 287 15.74 16.66 -3.85
CA TYR A 287 15.68 18.10 -3.61
C TYR A 287 16.97 18.68 -3.01
N ASN A 288 17.60 18.02 -2.03
CA ASN A 288 18.75 18.59 -1.34
C ASN A 288 20.01 18.71 -2.21
N LYS A 289 20.19 17.82 -3.19
CA LYS A 289 21.29 17.89 -4.16
C LYS A 289 20.97 18.90 -5.27
N TYR A 290 19.74 18.86 -5.79
CA TYR A 290 19.36 19.58 -7.01
C TYR A 290 18.73 20.94 -6.77
N MET A 291 18.37 21.26 -5.51
CA MET A 291 17.62 22.44 -5.10
C MET A 291 16.27 22.60 -5.84
N ALA A 292 15.74 21.50 -6.37
CA ALA A 292 14.52 21.45 -7.16
C ALA A 292 13.82 20.10 -6.95
N ASP A 293 12.48 20.12 -6.87
CA ASP A 293 11.68 18.92 -6.67
C ASP A 293 11.57 18.11 -7.96
N GLY A 294 11.49 16.79 -7.84
CA GLY A 294 11.16 15.93 -8.96
C GLY A 294 12.28 15.67 -9.96
N VAL A 295 13.49 16.19 -9.73
CA VAL A 295 14.63 16.02 -10.64
C VAL A 295 15.01 14.54 -10.79
N GLU A 296 15.12 13.77 -9.71
CA GLU A 296 15.44 12.33 -9.79
C GLU A 296 14.29 11.51 -10.42
N PRO A 297 13.02 11.72 -10.04
CA PRO A 297 11.87 11.16 -10.76
C PRO A 297 11.89 11.40 -12.29
N GLU A 298 12.22 12.62 -12.72
CA GLU A 298 12.30 12.99 -14.13
C GLU A 298 13.49 12.31 -14.82
N ALA A 299 14.66 12.31 -14.18
CA ALA A 299 15.84 11.62 -14.69
C ALA A 299 15.60 10.11 -14.85
N PHE A 300 14.93 9.47 -13.88
CA PHE A 300 14.53 8.07 -14.00
C PHE A 300 13.56 7.83 -15.16
N ALA A 301 12.60 8.74 -15.38
CA ALA A 301 11.70 8.64 -16.52
C ALA A 301 12.46 8.69 -17.86
N SER A 302 13.38 9.64 -18.01
CA SER A 302 14.29 9.76 -19.16
C SER A 302 15.18 8.53 -19.34
N GLY A 303 15.61 7.91 -18.23
CA GLY A 303 16.43 6.70 -18.18
C GLY A 303 15.69 5.40 -18.54
N GLY A 304 14.48 5.49 -19.09
CA GLY A 304 13.69 4.34 -19.54
C GLY A 304 12.68 3.81 -18.51
N LEU A 305 12.52 4.50 -17.38
CA LEU A 305 11.53 4.17 -16.34
C LEU A 305 10.26 5.02 -16.44
N ASP A 306 9.98 5.62 -17.60
CA ASP A 306 8.73 6.34 -17.82
C ASP A 306 7.50 5.46 -17.57
N GLY A 307 6.57 5.99 -16.77
CA GLY A 307 5.37 5.31 -16.29
C GLY A 307 5.61 4.18 -15.29
N VAL A 308 6.83 3.98 -14.79
CA VAL A 308 7.15 2.99 -13.75
C VAL A 308 6.86 3.62 -12.37
N PRO A 309 5.94 3.03 -11.57
CA PRO A 309 5.65 3.51 -10.23
C PRO A 309 6.86 3.32 -9.30
N LEU A 310 7.36 4.43 -8.74
CA LEU A 310 8.35 4.39 -7.68
C LEU A 310 7.67 4.20 -6.32
N PHE A 311 8.40 3.57 -5.41
CA PHE A 311 8.08 3.51 -4.00
C PHE A 311 9.34 3.56 -3.16
N GLY A 312 9.28 4.21 -2.01
CA GLY A 312 10.33 4.09 -1.02
C GLY A 312 10.34 5.25 -0.05
N MET A 313 11.45 5.38 0.65
CA MET A 313 11.62 6.32 1.75
C MET A 313 12.99 6.95 1.73
N PHE A 314 13.06 8.18 2.24
CA PHE A 314 14.33 8.83 2.54
C PHE A 314 14.91 8.17 3.79
N ALA A 315 16.03 7.48 3.62
CA ALA A 315 16.65 6.69 4.66
C ALA A 315 17.70 7.52 5.42
N HIS A 316 17.88 7.24 6.71
CA HIS A 316 19.00 7.83 7.46
C HIS A 316 20.34 7.15 7.14
N GLY A 317 20.27 5.92 6.66
CA GLY A 317 21.38 5.17 6.07
C GLY A 317 20.82 4.08 5.17
N GLU A 318 21.65 3.60 4.26
CA GLU A 318 21.25 2.67 3.21
C GLU A 318 21.71 1.24 3.53
N LEU A 319 20.91 0.27 3.10
CA LEU A 319 21.26 -1.15 3.17
C LEU A 319 21.27 -1.67 1.74
N GLY A 320 22.42 -1.98 1.15
CA GLY A 320 22.48 -2.36 -0.27
C GLY A 320 23.80 -2.99 -0.69
N PRO A 321 23.95 -3.39 -1.97
CA PRO A 321 25.21 -3.91 -2.49
C PRO A 321 26.30 -2.82 -2.46
N SER A 322 27.57 -3.23 -2.57
CA SER A 322 28.70 -2.32 -2.75
C SER A 322 28.48 -1.39 -3.96
N LYS A 323 29.01 -0.16 -3.85
CA LYS A 323 28.77 0.93 -4.81
C LYS A 323 29.12 0.55 -6.25
N GLY A 324 28.29 1.00 -7.20
CA GLY A 324 28.61 1.00 -8.63
C GLY A 324 28.48 -0.35 -9.35
N VAL A 325 28.08 -1.41 -8.65
CA VAL A 325 27.83 -2.73 -9.26
C VAL A 325 26.34 -3.04 -9.14
N PRO A 326 25.56 -2.88 -10.22
CA PRO A 326 24.20 -3.35 -10.21
C PRO A 326 24.20 -4.88 -10.11
N VAL A 327 23.37 -5.41 -9.22
CA VAL A 327 23.23 -6.84 -8.97
C VAL A 327 21.87 -7.28 -9.52
N ALA A 328 21.89 -8.06 -10.59
CA ALA A 328 20.71 -8.76 -11.07
C ALA A 328 20.49 -10.01 -10.21
N VAL A 329 19.31 -10.12 -9.60
CA VAL A 329 18.95 -11.27 -8.77
C VAL A 329 18.09 -12.22 -9.58
N ALA A 330 18.69 -13.36 -9.95
CA ALA A 330 17.99 -14.52 -10.48
C ALA A 330 18.21 -15.69 -9.51
N SER A 331 17.31 -15.85 -8.53
CA SER A 331 17.22 -16.97 -7.56
C SER A 331 18.55 -17.60 -7.10
N GLY A 332 19.61 -16.81 -6.94
CA GLY A 332 20.98 -17.29 -6.76
C GLY A 332 21.77 -16.43 -5.79
N GLU A 333 22.84 -17.00 -5.24
CA GLU A 333 23.72 -16.35 -4.26
C GLU A 333 24.26 -15.03 -4.80
N ALA A 334 24.16 -14.02 -3.94
CA ALA A 334 24.43 -12.65 -4.30
C ALA A 334 25.51 -12.07 -3.38
N PRO A 335 26.23 -11.03 -3.82
CA PRO A 335 27.36 -10.49 -3.07
C PRO A 335 26.96 -9.97 -1.69
N GLU A 336 27.90 -10.04 -0.75
CA GLU A 336 27.74 -9.49 0.60
C GLU A 336 27.37 -8.00 0.55
N THR A 337 26.41 -7.60 1.39
CA THR A 337 25.94 -6.21 1.45
C THR A 337 26.92 -5.38 2.28
N GLY A 338 27.26 -4.19 1.77
CA GLY A 338 27.99 -3.18 2.52
C GLY A 338 27.01 -2.35 3.36
N HIS A 339 27.39 -1.94 4.56
CA HIS A 339 26.56 -1.12 5.44
C HIS A 339 27.30 0.16 5.82
N ASP A 340 26.92 1.28 5.20
CA ASP A 340 27.39 2.60 5.59
C ASP A 340 26.20 3.43 6.11
N VAL A 341 26.16 3.69 7.43
CA VAL A 341 25.05 4.41 8.09
C VAL A 341 25.02 5.90 7.73
N HIS A 342 26.05 6.42 7.06
CA HIS A 342 26.22 7.84 6.73
C HIS A 342 26.67 8.06 5.28
N SER A 343 26.22 7.20 4.35
CA SER A 343 26.61 7.36 2.95
C SER A 343 25.71 8.35 2.21
N SER A 344 26.29 9.09 1.26
CA SER A 344 25.58 9.82 0.21
C SER A 344 24.96 8.89 -0.85
N THR A 345 24.69 7.64 -0.45
CA THR A 345 24.29 6.55 -1.34
C THR A 345 22.78 6.62 -1.57
N SER A 346 22.39 6.31 -2.79
CA SER A 346 21.01 5.96 -3.09
C SER A 346 20.96 4.53 -3.57
N ILE A 347 19.82 3.87 -3.32
CA ILE A 347 19.57 2.53 -3.86
C ILE A 347 18.35 2.57 -4.77
N LEU A 348 18.50 2.03 -5.97
CA LEU A 348 17.43 1.79 -6.93
C LEU A 348 17.27 0.28 -7.13
N ALA A 349 16.06 -0.23 -6.90
CA ALA A 349 15.68 -1.61 -7.12
C ALA A 349 14.57 -1.67 -8.18
N LEU A 350 14.86 -2.24 -9.35
CA LEU A 350 13.89 -2.37 -10.44
C LEU A 350 13.25 -3.76 -10.41
N TYR A 351 11.94 -3.84 -10.66
CA TYR A 351 11.17 -5.09 -10.61
C TYR A 351 10.50 -5.40 -11.94
N ALA A 352 10.72 -6.59 -12.50
CA ALA A 352 10.11 -7.06 -13.74
C ALA A 352 8.90 -8.00 -13.48
#